data_AF-A0A964U475-F1
#
_entry.id   AF-A0A964U475-F1
#
_cell.length_a   1.000
_cell.length_b   1.000
_cell.length_c   1.000
_cell.angle_alpha   90.00
_cell.angle_beta   90.00
_cell.angle_gamma   90.00
#
_symmetry.space_group_name_H-M   'P 1'
#
loop_
_entity.id
_entity.type
_entity.pdbx_description
1 polymer ?
#
loop_
_entity_poly.entity_id
_entity_poly.type
_entity_poly.pdbx_seq_one_letter_code
_entity_poly.pdbx_strand_id
1 'polypeptide(L)'
;MNTHALRLIDANANRAREALRVMEDAARFVLNDPAISERAKQMRHDLAEALRPVDGLALHRDTPRDVGASLATTAESRRDRIDDVAIAAGKRLSEALRCIEEYAKTSGHDRDVAPRIEKLRYRGYELETLLNRRLAMPDPRTWRVCVIITESLCTRHGWLDVARAALEGGAQCIQLREKELESAALHDRAARLL
;
A
#
# COMPACT_ATOMS: atom_id res chain seq x y z
N MET A 1 3.16 -34.27 10.48
CA MET A 1 3.26 -32.85 10.10
C MET A 1 4.09 -32.72 8.85
N ASN A 2 3.64 -31.94 7.86
CA ASN A 2 4.45 -31.66 6.67
C ASN A 2 5.51 -30.61 7.00
N THR A 3 6.71 -31.07 7.36
CA THR A 3 7.83 -30.20 7.75
C THR A 3 8.21 -29.19 6.67
N HIS A 4 8.00 -29.51 5.38
CA HIS A 4 8.25 -28.57 4.29
C HIS A 4 7.26 -27.40 4.30
N ALA A 5 5.97 -27.67 4.54
CA ALA A 5 4.95 -26.62 4.63
C ALA A 5 5.24 -25.63 5.77
N LEU A 6 5.71 -26.12 6.93
CA LEU A 6 6.11 -25.28 8.06
C LEU A 6 7.30 -24.38 7.75
N ARG A 7 8.33 -24.91 7.07
CA ARG A 7 9.48 -24.12 6.59
C ARG A 7 9.04 -23.00 5.65
N LEU A 8 8.13 -23.32 4.73
CA LEU A 8 7.59 -22.37 3.76
C LEU A 8 6.76 -21.28 4.43
N ILE A 9 5.95 -21.64 5.43
CA ILE A 9 5.15 -20.67 6.19
C ILE A 9 6.08 -19.76 7.01
N ASP A 10 7.11 -20.26 7.70
CA ASP A 10 8.03 -19.40 8.47
C ASP A 10 8.77 -18.41 7.57
N ALA A 11 9.33 -18.89 6.45
CA ALA A 11 10.05 -18.05 5.50
C ALA A 11 9.16 -16.92 4.94
N ASN A 12 7.93 -17.26 4.53
CA ASN A 12 7.00 -16.26 4.00
C ASN A 12 6.42 -15.36 5.10
N ALA A 13 6.23 -15.84 6.33
CA ALA A 13 5.85 -15.00 7.46
C ALA A 13 6.92 -13.94 7.74
N ASN A 14 8.20 -14.28 7.60
CA ASN A 14 9.28 -13.31 7.71
C ASN A 14 9.25 -12.27 6.59
N ARG A 15 9.13 -12.72 5.33
CA ARG A 15 9.02 -11.82 4.16
C ARG A 15 7.83 -10.86 4.27
N ALA A 16 6.67 -11.35 4.72
CA ALA A 16 5.48 -10.54 4.94
C ALA A 16 5.70 -9.48 6.03
N ARG A 17 6.33 -9.84 7.17
CA ARG A 17 6.66 -8.88 8.23
C ARG A 17 7.64 -7.81 7.77
N GLU A 18 8.68 -8.18 7.03
CA GLU A 18 9.65 -7.25 6.45
C GLU A 18 8.98 -6.29 5.46
N ALA A 19 8.14 -6.81 4.56
CA ALA A 19 7.38 -5.99 3.63
C ALA A 19 6.47 -4.98 4.34
N LEU A 20 5.70 -5.43 5.34
CA LEU A 20 4.86 -4.55 6.16
C LEU A 20 5.69 -3.48 6.90
N ARG A 21 6.91 -3.83 7.36
CA ARG A 21 7.81 -2.88 8.02
C ARG A 21 8.29 -1.80 7.05
N VAL A 22 8.67 -2.17 5.83
CA VAL A 22 9.07 -1.22 4.79
C VAL A 22 7.91 -0.28 4.42
N MET A 23 6.69 -0.82 4.28
CA MET A 23 5.48 -0.02 4.03
C MET A 23 5.16 0.94 5.19
N GLU A 24 5.29 0.47 6.44
CA GLU A 24 5.12 1.30 7.63
C GLU A 24 6.15 2.43 7.68
N ASP A 25 7.42 2.15 7.40
CA ASP A 25 8.47 3.16 7.43
C ASP A 25 8.29 4.19 6.30
N ALA A 26 7.80 3.79 5.13
CA ALA A 26 7.38 4.73 4.09
C ALA A 26 6.25 5.65 4.58
N ALA A 27 5.24 5.11 5.26
CA ALA A 27 4.18 5.92 5.85
C ALA A 27 4.70 6.89 6.92
N ARG A 28 5.62 6.44 7.79
CA ARG A 28 6.16 7.24 8.90
C ARG A 28 7.10 8.33 8.44
N PHE A 29 8.07 7.99 7.60
CA PHE A 29 9.21 8.87 7.32
C PHE A 29 9.08 9.61 6.00
N VAL A 30 8.35 9.07 5.02
CA VAL A 30 8.11 9.75 3.75
C VAL A 30 6.82 10.58 3.84
N LEU A 31 5.72 9.96 4.25
CA LEU A 31 4.42 10.61 4.27
C LEU A 31 4.10 11.35 5.57
N ASN A 32 4.73 11.00 6.69
CA ASN A 32 4.33 11.42 8.03
C ASN A 32 2.83 11.16 8.30
N ASP A 33 2.31 10.03 7.81
CA ASP A 33 0.90 9.65 7.89
C ASP A 33 0.68 8.63 9.03
N PRO A 34 0.18 9.07 10.21
CA PRO A 34 0.02 8.20 11.37
C PRO A 34 -1.03 7.10 11.13
N ALA A 35 -2.05 7.38 10.32
CA ALA A 35 -3.14 6.43 10.07
C ALA A 35 -2.66 5.24 9.23
N ILE A 36 -1.89 5.49 8.16
CA ILE A 36 -1.32 4.42 7.34
C ILE A 36 -0.27 3.64 8.14
N SER A 37 0.57 4.34 8.92
CA SER A 37 1.55 3.69 9.80
C SER A 37 0.88 2.75 10.81
N GLU A 38 -0.21 3.18 11.44
CA GLU A 38 -0.93 2.37 12.42
C GLU A 38 -1.56 1.14 11.77
N ARG A 39 -2.17 1.28 10.58
CA ARG A 39 -2.72 0.14 9.83
C ARG A 39 -1.66 -0.89 9.50
N ALA A 40 -0.48 -0.45 9.03
CA ALA A 40 0.64 -1.35 8.73
C ALA A 40 1.15 -2.06 10.00
N LYS A 41 1.29 -1.33 11.11
CA LYS A 41 1.66 -1.90 12.42
C LYS A 41 0.64 -2.93 12.89
N GLN A 42 -0.65 -2.62 12.82
CA GLN A 42 -1.71 -3.52 13.23
C GLN A 42 -1.72 -4.80 12.39
N MET A 43 -1.54 -4.68 11.07
CA MET A 43 -1.41 -5.86 10.20
C MET A 43 -0.23 -6.77 10.59
N ARG A 44 0.90 -6.22 11.09
CA ARG A 44 2.00 -7.05 11.60
C ARG A 44 1.58 -7.84 12.84
N HIS A 45 0.83 -7.22 13.75
CA HIS A 45 0.28 -7.90 14.93
C HIS A 45 -0.73 -8.98 14.53
N ASP A 46 -1.67 -8.65 13.64
CA ASP A 46 -2.70 -9.58 13.17
C ASP A 46 -2.09 -10.79 12.43
N LEU A 47 -1.01 -10.58 11.65
CA LEU A 47 -0.27 -11.66 11.01
C LEU A 47 0.36 -12.61 12.04
N ALA A 48 0.96 -12.07 13.11
CA ALA A 48 1.53 -12.88 14.17
C ALA A 48 0.44 -13.67 14.91
N GLU A 49 -0.72 -13.07 15.16
CA GLU A 49 -1.86 -13.72 15.79
C GLU A 49 -2.47 -14.81 14.90
N ALA A 50 -2.63 -14.55 13.60
CA ALA A 50 -3.15 -15.51 12.63
C ALA A 50 -2.27 -16.76 12.51
N LEU A 51 -0.96 -16.63 12.75
CA LEU A 51 0.01 -17.71 12.71
C LEU A 51 0.25 -18.37 14.07
N ARG A 52 -0.31 -17.85 15.16
CA ARG A 52 -0.17 -18.43 16.50
C ARG A 52 -0.58 -19.92 16.58
N PRO A 53 -1.64 -20.39 15.88
CA PRO A 53 -2.02 -21.81 15.88
C PRO A 53 -1.05 -22.73 15.10
N VAL A 54 -0.04 -22.17 14.43
CA VAL A 54 0.94 -22.93 13.65
C VAL A 54 2.16 -23.19 14.53
N ASP A 55 2.14 -24.31 15.24
CA ASP A 55 3.21 -24.68 16.17
C ASP A 55 4.54 -24.95 15.46
N GLY A 56 5.64 -24.56 16.11
CA GLY A 56 6.99 -24.94 15.68
C GLY A 56 7.56 -24.18 14.49
N LEU A 57 6.93 -23.09 14.00
CA LEU A 57 7.47 -22.29 12.88
C LEU A 57 8.93 -21.88 13.08
N ALA A 58 9.27 -21.37 14.27
CA ALA A 58 10.63 -20.95 14.59
C ALA A 58 11.64 -22.11 14.61
N LEU A 59 11.19 -23.34 14.90
CA LEU A 59 12.02 -24.56 14.94
C LEU A 59 12.38 -25.06 13.53
N HIS A 60 11.69 -24.56 12.51
CA HIS A 60 11.87 -24.96 11.12
C HIS A 60 12.60 -23.88 10.30
N ARG A 61 13.12 -22.84 10.95
CA ARG A 61 13.97 -21.87 10.28
C ARG A 61 15.29 -22.52 9.86
N ASP A 62 15.51 -22.62 8.55
CA ASP A 62 16.75 -23.14 7.98
C ASP A 62 17.29 -22.16 6.94
N THR A 63 17.74 -20.99 7.43
CA THR A 63 18.40 -19.95 6.62
C THR A 63 19.68 -20.46 5.94
N PRO A 64 20.57 -21.26 6.59
CA PRO A 64 21.82 -21.72 5.97
C PRO A 64 21.62 -22.67 4.78
N ARG A 65 20.48 -23.37 4.70
CA ARG A 65 20.15 -24.26 3.56
C ARG A 65 19.06 -23.69 2.65
N ASP A 66 18.83 -22.39 2.67
CA ASP A 66 17.94 -21.73 1.72
C ASP A 66 18.62 -21.68 0.34
N VAL A 67 18.15 -22.54 -0.56
CA VAL A 67 18.65 -22.65 -1.94
C VAL A 67 18.48 -21.34 -2.72
N GLY A 68 17.54 -20.48 -2.28
CA GLY A 68 17.30 -19.17 -2.89
C GLY A 68 18.17 -18.03 -2.35
N ALA A 69 18.96 -18.24 -1.28
CA ALA A 69 19.66 -17.15 -0.59
C ALA A 69 20.68 -16.39 -1.47
N SER A 70 21.24 -17.06 -2.48
CA SER A 70 22.22 -16.48 -3.42
C SER A 70 21.62 -16.11 -4.78
N LEU A 71 20.32 -16.28 -4.98
CA LEU A 71 19.65 -15.90 -6.22
C LEU A 71 19.29 -14.41 -6.13
N ALA A 72 20.07 -13.57 -6.81
CA ALA A 72 19.77 -12.16 -7.00
C ALA A 72 19.54 -11.89 -8.48
N THR A 73 18.47 -11.16 -8.79
CA THR A 73 18.26 -10.65 -10.15
C THR A 73 18.77 -9.23 -10.28
N THR A 74 19.24 -8.83 -11.46
CA THR A 74 19.67 -7.45 -11.72
C THR A 74 18.57 -6.41 -11.42
N ALA A 75 17.30 -6.80 -11.56
CA ALA A 75 16.14 -5.98 -11.21
C ALA A 75 15.98 -5.71 -9.70
N GLU A 76 16.56 -6.52 -8.81
CA GLU A 76 16.54 -6.27 -7.36
C GLU A 76 17.57 -5.23 -6.91
N SER A 77 18.57 -4.94 -7.75
CA SER A 77 19.75 -4.14 -7.36
C SER A 77 19.54 -2.62 -7.44
N ARG A 78 18.49 -2.15 -8.12
CA ARG A 78 18.24 -0.73 -8.33
C ARG A 78 16.76 -0.39 -8.20
N ARG A 79 16.49 0.71 -7.50
CA ARG A 79 15.20 1.41 -7.47
C ARG A 79 15.46 2.86 -7.81
N ASP A 80 14.64 3.46 -8.67
CA ASP A 80 14.89 4.81 -9.16
C ASP A 80 14.25 5.86 -8.26
N ARG A 81 13.16 5.52 -7.57
CA ARG A 81 12.43 6.42 -6.68
C ARG A 81 12.06 5.75 -5.34
N ILE A 82 11.76 6.58 -4.34
CA ILE A 82 11.35 6.11 -3.00
C ILE A 82 10.02 5.35 -3.04
N ASP A 83 9.09 5.75 -3.89
CA ASP A 83 7.80 5.07 -4.08
C ASP A 83 7.95 3.67 -4.69
N ASP A 84 8.97 3.43 -5.53
CA ASP A 84 9.29 2.08 -6.05
C ASP A 84 9.60 1.09 -4.91
N VAL A 85 10.15 1.58 -3.78
CA VAL A 85 10.44 0.75 -2.60
C VAL A 85 9.13 0.25 -1.98
N ALA A 86 8.16 1.15 -1.79
CA ALA A 86 6.87 0.83 -1.21
C ALA A 86 6.04 -0.09 -2.13
N ILE A 87 6.05 0.17 -3.44
CA ILE A 87 5.41 -0.69 -4.44
C ILE A 87 5.99 -2.10 -4.41
N ALA A 88 7.31 -2.23 -4.42
CA ALA A 88 7.97 -3.54 -4.36
C ALA A 88 7.66 -4.27 -3.05
N ALA A 89 7.59 -3.54 -1.92
CA ALA A 89 7.20 -4.12 -0.64
C ALA A 89 5.74 -4.65 -0.65
N GLY A 90 4.78 -3.88 -1.19
CA GLY A 90 3.38 -4.31 -1.33
C GLY A 90 3.22 -5.59 -2.16
N LYS A 91 3.93 -5.67 -3.30
CA LYS A 91 3.96 -6.89 -4.13
C LYS A 91 4.52 -8.10 -3.37
N ARG A 92 5.66 -7.93 -2.69
CA ARG A 92 6.27 -8.99 -1.87
C ARG A 92 5.38 -9.44 -0.71
N LEU A 93 4.66 -8.50 -0.08
CA LEU A 93 3.66 -8.84 0.95
C LEU A 93 2.57 -9.75 0.37
N SER A 94 2.05 -9.37 -0.79
CA SER A 94 0.99 -10.10 -1.48
C SER A 94 1.41 -11.53 -1.84
N GLU A 95 2.60 -11.69 -2.41
CA GLU A 95 3.19 -12.98 -2.74
C GLU A 95 3.40 -13.84 -1.48
N ALA A 96 3.98 -13.25 -0.43
CA ALA A 96 4.25 -13.95 0.82
C ALA A 96 2.96 -14.44 1.49
N LEU A 97 1.94 -13.58 1.59
CA LEU A 97 0.63 -13.95 2.16
C LEU A 97 -0.06 -15.02 1.32
N ARG A 98 0.06 -14.96 -0.02
CA ARG A 98 -0.48 -16.00 -0.90
C ARG A 98 0.20 -17.35 -0.66
N CYS A 99 1.52 -17.38 -0.51
CA CYS A 99 2.24 -18.61 -0.18
C CYS A 99 1.78 -19.18 1.17
N ILE A 100 1.67 -18.35 2.21
CA ILE A 100 1.19 -18.79 3.53
C ILE A 100 -0.22 -19.37 3.42
N GLU A 101 -1.13 -18.68 2.72
CA GLU A 101 -2.52 -19.11 2.53
C GLU A 101 -2.61 -20.52 1.93
N GLU A 102 -1.88 -20.77 0.84
CA GLU A 102 -1.92 -22.07 0.16
C GLU A 102 -1.28 -23.18 0.98
N TYR A 103 -0.12 -22.93 1.59
CA TYR A 103 0.53 -23.97 2.39
C TYR A 103 -0.21 -24.26 3.69
N ALA A 104 -0.89 -23.28 4.30
CA ALA A 104 -1.74 -23.49 5.47
C ALA A 104 -2.85 -24.53 5.19
N LYS A 105 -3.43 -24.56 3.99
CA LYS A 105 -4.45 -25.54 3.57
C LYS A 105 -3.92 -26.99 3.58
N THR A 106 -2.61 -27.17 3.37
CA THR A 106 -1.97 -28.51 3.31
C THR A 106 -1.47 -29.01 4.66
N SER A 107 -1.40 -28.14 5.66
CA SER A 107 -0.58 -28.39 6.85
C SER A 107 -1.31 -29.15 7.97
N GLY A 108 -2.62 -29.36 7.86
CA GLY A 108 -3.44 -29.97 8.91
C GLY A 108 -3.58 -29.12 10.19
N HIS A 109 -3.12 -27.86 10.18
CA HIS A 109 -3.34 -26.89 11.26
C HIS A 109 -4.81 -26.47 11.35
N ASP A 110 -5.11 -25.67 12.37
CA ASP A 110 -6.42 -25.03 12.54
C ASP A 110 -6.95 -24.52 11.19
N ARG A 111 -8.14 -24.99 10.82
CA ARG A 111 -8.79 -24.71 9.53
C ARG A 111 -9.04 -23.22 9.34
N ASP A 112 -8.98 -22.44 10.42
CA ASP A 112 -9.14 -20.98 10.41
C ASP A 112 -7.89 -20.22 9.96
N VAL A 113 -6.69 -20.83 9.92
CA VAL A 113 -5.46 -20.11 9.54
C VAL A 113 -5.54 -19.59 8.11
N ALA A 114 -5.89 -20.45 7.14
CA ALA A 114 -5.96 -20.04 5.73
C ALA A 114 -6.99 -18.90 5.49
N PRO A 115 -8.23 -18.97 5.99
CA PRO A 115 -9.19 -17.86 5.91
C PRO A 115 -8.71 -16.56 6.57
N ARG A 116 -7.98 -16.63 7.69
CA ARG A 116 -7.42 -15.43 8.35
C ARG A 116 -6.32 -14.79 7.50
N ILE A 117 -5.45 -15.60 6.90
CA ILE A 117 -4.40 -15.13 6.00
C ILE A 117 -4.98 -14.55 4.71
N GLU A 118 -6.04 -15.15 4.16
CA GLU A 118 -6.78 -14.60 3.02
C GLU A 118 -7.31 -13.20 3.33
N LYS A 119 -7.96 -12.99 4.48
CA LYS A 119 -8.42 -11.66 4.92
C LYS A 119 -7.26 -10.66 5.04
N LEU A 120 -6.11 -11.10 5.57
CA LEU A 120 -4.91 -10.27 5.65
C LEU A 120 -4.37 -9.91 4.26
N ARG A 121 -4.45 -10.82 3.28
CA ARG A 121 -4.04 -10.58 1.90
C ARG A 121 -4.87 -9.48 1.25
N TYR A 122 -6.19 -9.51 1.41
CA TYR A 122 -7.07 -8.45 0.92
C TYR A 122 -6.79 -7.10 1.58
N ARG A 123 -6.63 -7.07 2.91
CA ARG A 123 -6.20 -5.86 3.62
C ARG A 123 -4.83 -5.36 3.15
N GLY A 124 -3.93 -6.26 2.76
CA GLY A 124 -2.64 -5.95 2.16
C GLY A 124 -2.78 -5.18 0.85
N TYR A 125 -3.68 -5.61 -0.04
CA TYR A 125 -3.96 -4.88 -1.28
C TYR A 125 -4.54 -3.49 -1.05
N GLU A 126 -5.44 -3.36 -0.07
CA GLU A 126 -6.01 -2.06 0.30
C GLU A 126 -4.93 -1.11 0.84
N LEU A 127 -4.08 -1.61 1.74
CA LEU A 127 -2.96 -0.85 2.30
C LEU A 127 -1.96 -0.45 1.22
N GLU A 128 -1.59 -1.36 0.32
CA GLU A 128 -0.72 -1.09 -0.82
C GLU A 128 -1.32 0.01 -1.71
N THR A 129 -2.59 -0.13 -2.10
CA THR A 129 -3.28 0.85 -2.94
C THR A 129 -3.31 2.23 -2.29
N LEU A 130 -3.65 2.27 -1.00
CA LEU A 130 -3.69 3.52 -0.23
C LEU A 130 -2.31 4.18 -0.16
N LEU A 131 -1.29 3.42 0.23
CA LEU A 131 0.08 3.91 0.38
C LEU A 131 0.63 4.43 -0.97
N ASN A 132 0.49 3.65 -2.04
CA ASN A 132 0.97 4.01 -3.36
C ASN A 132 0.28 5.28 -3.88
N ARG A 133 -1.04 5.40 -3.71
CA ARG A 133 -1.76 6.64 -4.06
C ARG A 133 -1.22 7.84 -3.30
N ARG A 134 -0.98 7.69 -1.99
CA ARG A 134 -0.47 8.81 -1.17
C ARG A 134 0.96 9.20 -1.53
N LEU A 135 1.81 8.23 -1.89
CA LEU A 135 3.18 8.48 -2.37
C LEU A 135 3.21 9.11 -3.77
N ALA A 136 2.25 8.79 -4.63
CA ALA A 136 2.14 9.37 -5.97
C ALA A 136 1.60 10.81 -5.97
N MET A 137 0.87 11.21 -4.92
CA MET A 137 0.36 12.57 -4.81
C MET A 137 1.51 13.55 -4.54
N PRO A 138 1.59 14.67 -5.30
CA PRO A 138 2.52 15.73 -4.98
C PRO A 138 2.27 16.25 -3.56
N ASP A 139 3.33 16.53 -2.80
CA ASP A 139 3.18 17.18 -1.51
C ASP A 139 2.50 18.55 -1.72
N PRO A 140 1.34 18.82 -1.11
CA PRO A 140 0.65 20.10 -1.26
C PRO A 140 1.54 21.31 -0.91
N ARG A 141 2.54 21.12 -0.05
CA ARG A 141 3.52 22.15 0.31
C ARG A 141 4.46 22.52 -0.85
N THR A 142 4.51 21.72 -1.91
CA THR A 142 5.29 22.01 -3.13
C THR A 142 4.50 22.83 -4.15
N TRP A 143 3.20 23.02 -3.96
CA TRP A 143 2.42 23.91 -4.79
C TRP A 143 2.83 25.35 -4.50
N ARG A 144 3.39 26.03 -5.51
CA ARG A 144 3.69 27.46 -5.47
C ARG A 144 2.40 28.29 -5.63
N VAL A 145 1.48 27.78 -6.45
CA VAL A 145 0.17 28.42 -6.69
C VAL A 145 -0.93 27.36 -6.65
N CYS A 146 -1.92 27.59 -5.79
CA CYS A 146 -3.18 26.88 -5.74
C CYS A 146 -4.32 27.86 -6.04
N VAL A 147 -5.11 27.61 -7.08
CA VAL A 147 -6.23 28.46 -7.46
C VAL A 147 -7.53 27.86 -6.92
N ILE A 148 -8.27 28.66 -6.16
CA ILE A 148 -9.58 28.29 -5.64
C ILE A 148 -10.64 28.80 -6.61
N ILE A 149 -11.47 27.89 -7.12
CA ILE A 149 -12.51 28.21 -8.10
C ILE A 149 -13.88 28.00 -7.48
N THR A 150 -14.69 29.06 -7.52
CA THR A 150 -16.13 29.04 -7.26
C THR A 150 -16.80 29.60 -8.51
N GLU A 151 -17.72 28.86 -9.11
CA GLU A 151 -18.33 29.19 -10.41
C GLU A 151 -19.00 30.56 -10.40
N SER A 152 -19.68 30.93 -9.32
CA SER A 152 -20.32 32.25 -9.21
C SER A 152 -19.35 33.43 -9.25
N LEU A 153 -18.05 33.20 -9.04
CA LEU A 153 -16.99 34.21 -9.18
C LEU A 153 -16.37 34.23 -10.59
N CYS A 154 -16.70 33.26 -11.44
CA CYS A 154 -16.22 33.17 -12.82
C CYS A 154 -17.11 34.03 -13.74
N THR A 155 -16.81 35.33 -13.84
CA THR A 155 -17.71 36.28 -14.52
C THR A 155 -17.53 36.39 -16.03
N ARG A 156 -16.36 35.99 -16.56
CA ARG A 156 -16.02 36.13 -18.00
C ARG A 156 -16.03 34.82 -18.79
N HIS A 157 -15.74 33.71 -18.12
CA HIS A 157 -15.64 32.38 -18.71
C HIS A 157 -16.28 31.36 -17.75
N GLY A 158 -16.67 30.19 -18.27
CA GLY A 158 -17.14 29.10 -17.42
C GLY A 158 -16.04 28.59 -16.48
N TRP A 159 -16.43 28.02 -15.34
CA TRP A 159 -15.47 27.55 -14.32
C TRP A 159 -14.42 26.59 -14.89
N LEU A 160 -14.79 25.74 -15.86
CA LEU A 160 -13.89 24.77 -16.48
C LEU A 160 -12.81 25.46 -17.33
N ASP A 161 -13.17 26.50 -18.06
CA ASP A 161 -12.22 27.27 -18.87
C ASP A 161 -11.27 28.08 -17.98
N VAL A 162 -11.80 28.65 -16.88
CA VAL A 162 -10.97 29.30 -15.85
C VAL A 162 -9.97 28.32 -15.25
N ALA A 163 -10.40 27.09 -14.94
CA ALA A 163 -9.54 26.05 -14.40
C ALA A 163 -8.42 25.65 -15.38
N ARG A 164 -8.76 25.46 -16.66
CA ARG A 164 -7.77 25.14 -17.71
C ARG A 164 -6.78 26.28 -17.91
N ALA A 165 -7.25 27.51 -18.01
CA ALA A 165 -6.39 28.68 -18.15
C ALA A 165 -5.46 28.87 -16.94
N ALA A 166 -5.93 28.58 -15.72
CA ALA A 166 -5.11 28.61 -14.52
C ALA A 166 -3.99 27.54 -14.56
N LEU A 167 -4.31 26.31 -14.98
CA LEU A 167 -3.33 25.25 -15.16
C LEU A 167 -2.30 25.60 -16.24
N GLU A 168 -2.74 26.11 -17.39
CA GLU A 168 -1.87 26.60 -18.47
C GLU A 168 -0.97 27.76 -18.00
N GLY A 169 -1.50 28.63 -17.14
CA GLY A 169 -0.77 29.70 -16.47
C GLY A 169 0.22 29.23 -15.39
N GLY A 170 0.33 27.92 -15.15
CA GLY A 170 1.30 27.32 -14.23
C GLY A 170 0.79 27.08 -12.81
N ALA A 171 -0.52 27.19 -12.55
CA ALA A 171 -1.10 26.72 -11.30
C ALA A 171 -0.85 25.20 -11.16
N GLN A 172 -0.40 24.77 -9.98
CA GLN A 172 -0.05 23.38 -9.72
C GLN A 172 -1.18 22.63 -8.99
N CYS A 173 -2.19 23.39 -8.53
CA CYS A 173 -3.38 22.86 -7.89
C CYS A 173 -4.59 23.73 -8.22
N ILE A 174 -5.71 23.06 -8.48
CA ILE A 174 -7.04 23.66 -8.57
C ILE A 174 -7.88 23.09 -7.43
N GLN A 175 -8.41 23.97 -6.58
CA GLN A 175 -9.39 23.61 -5.57
C GLN A 175 -10.77 24.10 -6.04
N LEU A 176 -11.63 23.16 -6.43
CA LEU A 176 -13.05 23.45 -6.66
C LEU A 176 -13.72 23.68 -5.29
N ARG A 177 -14.29 24.86 -5.10
CA ARG A 177 -14.93 25.27 -3.84
C ARG A 177 -16.34 25.75 -4.10
N GLU A 178 -17.27 24.81 -4.01
CA GLU A 178 -18.69 25.04 -4.22
C GLU A 178 -19.43 24.69 -2.94
N LYS A 179 -20.09 25.67 -2.34
CA LYS A 179 -20.79 25.49 -1.06
C LYS A 179 -22.15 24.82 -1.19
N GLU A 180 -22.79 25.03 -2.34
CA GLU A 180 -24.18 24.63 -2.59
C GLU A 180 -24.27 23.40 -3.52
N LEU A 181 -23.14 22.84 -3.94
CA LEU A 181 -23.11 21.67 -4.82
C LEU A 181 -23.04 20.38 -4.01
N GLU A 182 -23.88 19.43 -4.42
CA GLU A 182 -23.83 18.06 -3.91
C GLU A 182 -22.46 17.40 -4.18
N SER A 183 -22.03 16.54 -3.26
CA SER A 183 -20.70 15.91 -3.31
C SER A 183 -20.45 15.15 -4.61
N ALA A 184 -21.48 14.46 -5.15
CA ALA A 184 -21.39 13.74 -6.42
C ALA A 184 -21.15 14.69 -7.60
N ALA A 185 -21.86 15.82 -7.64
CA ALA A 185 -21.68 16.82 -8.69
C ALA A 185 -20.31 17.51 -8.61
N LEU A 186 -19.81 17.76 -7.41
CA LEU A 186 -18.46 18.29 -7.21
C LEU A 186 -17.37 17.30 -7.66
N HIS A 187 -17.55 16.00 -7.36
CA HIS A 187 -16.67 14.95 -7.84
C HIS A 187 -16.65 14.86 -9.37
N ASP A 188 -17.82 14.88 -10.02
CA ASP A 188 -17.93 14.86 -11.48
C ASP A 188 -17.25 16.07 -12.13
N ARG A 189 -17.28 17.25 -11.49
CA ARG A 189 -16.52 18.41 -11.95
C ARG A 189 -15.02 18.17 -11.87
N ALA A 190 -14.52 17.67 -10.73
CA ALA A 190 -13.11 17.37 -10.56
C ALA A 190 -12.62 16.34 -11.58
N ALA A 191 -13.42 15.33 -11.89
CA ALA A 191 -13.09 14.29 -12.88
C ALA A 191 -12.93 14.84 -14.31
N ARG A 192 -13.52 15.99 -14.65
CA ARG A 192 -13.36 16.64 -15.97
C ARG A 192 -12.01 17.37 -16.15
N LEU A 193 -11.24 17.54 -15.08
CA LEU A 193 -9.92 18.17 -15.07
C LEU A 193 -8.77 17.13 -15.10
N LEU A 194 -9.08 15.85 -14.92
CA LEU A 194 -8.16 14.72 -15.06
C LEU A 194 -8.08 14.26 -16.52
#